data_AF-A0A258F4Y8-F1
#
_entry.id   AF-A0A258F4Y8-F1
#
_cell.length_a   1.000
_cell.length_b   1.000
_cell.length_c   1.000
_cell.angle_alpha   90.00
_cell.angle_beta   90.00
_cell.angle_gamma   90.00
#
_symmetry.space_group_name_H-M   'P 1'
#
loop_
_entity.id
_entity.type
_entity.pdbx_description
1 polymer ?
#
loop_
_entity_poly.entity_id
_entity_poly.type
_entity_poly.pdbx_seq_one_letter_code
_entity_poly.pdbx_strand_id
1 'polypeptide(L)'
;MGPENLAYALIQVVHNFGAAAVLGGAAFALWPAFRMEYGHAFAWLVFLAWGAQIASGIAFGLTSFYYYGETPDLSNIAMAALAIKVAAAISGFLLTGSYLVRGREWPSLSVKHTFQGLAALAAIALTAAAFLRWFS
;
A
#
# COMPACT_ATOMS: atom_id res chain seq x y z
N MET A 1 -16.73 13.30 -21.51
CA MET A 1 -15.84 12.56 -20.60
C MET A 1 -16.21 11.09 -20.71
N GLY A 2 -15.27 10.22 -21.07
CA GLY A 2 -15.55 8.82 -21.42
C GLY A 2 -15.61 7.85 -20.23
N PRO A 3 -16.06 6.60 -20.45
CA PRO A 3 -16.09 5.54 -19.44
C PRO A 3 -14.69 5.19 -18.88
N GLU A 4 -13.64 5.36 -19.70
CA GLU A 4 -12.24 5.20 -19.30
C GLU A 4 -11.82 6.15 -18.17
N ASN A 5 -12.11 7.46 -18.30
CA ASN A 5 -11.76 8.45 -17.28
C ASN A 5 -12.47 8.18 -15.95
N LEU A 6 -13.71 7.68 -16.00
CA LEU A 6 -14.45 7.27 -14.82
C LEU A 6 -13.80 6.05 -14.16
N ALA A 7 -13.42 5.04 -14.94
CA ALA A 7 -12.71 3.86 -14.43
C ALA A 7 -11.40 4.23 -13.74
N TYR A 8 -10.58 5.07 -14.38
CA TYR A 8 -9.35 5.57 -13.76
C TYR A 8 -9.61 6.38 -12.50
N ALA A 9 -10.62 7.25 -12.49
CA ALA A 9 -10.96 8.04 -11.31
C ALA A 9 -11.34 7.14 -10.12
N LEU A 10 -12.18 6.12 -10.34
CA LEU A 10 -12.58 5.18 -9.30
C LEU A 10 -11.40 4.36 -8.77
N ILE A 11 -10.53 3.87 -9.66
CA ILE A 11 -9.30 3.17 -9.28
C ILE A 11 -8.42 4.07 -8.41
N GLN A 12 -8.24 5.34 -8.81
CA GLN A 12 -7.42 6.30 -8.09
C GLN A 12 -8.01 6.68 -6.73
N VAL A 13 -9.32 6.75 -6.58
CA VAL A 13 -9.97 6.93 -5.27
C VAL A 13 -9.56 5.79 -4.34
N VAL A 14 -9.78 4.55 -4.76
CA VAL A 14 -9.41 3.36 -3.95
C VAL A 14 -7.92 3.35 -3.63
N HIS A 15 -7.07 3.66 -4.60
CA HIS A 15 -5.62 3.69 -4.43
C HIS A 15 -5.18 4.79 -3.44
N ASN A 16 -5.72 6.00 -3.55
CA ASN A 16 -5.33 7.12 -2.68
C ASN A 16 -5.79 6.91 -1.23
N PHE A 17 -7.02 6.43 -1.03
CA PHE A 17 -7.49 6.11 0.32
C PHE A 17 -6.76 4.90 0.91
N GLY A 18 -6.42 3.90 0.09
CA GLY A 18 -5.57 2.78 0.49
C GLY A 18 -4.18 3.26 0.96
N ALA A 19 -3.53 4.13 0.17
CA ALA A 19 -2.27 4.79 0.52
C ALA A 19 -2.32 5.55 1.86
N ALA A 20 -3.38 6.34 2.06
CA ALA A 20 -3.58 7.07 3.31
C ALA A 20 -3.77 6.11 4.51
N ALA A 21 -4.53 5.03 4.32
CA ALA A 21 -4.80 4.05 5.37
C ALA A 21 -3.57 3.18 5.74
N VAL A 22 -2.73 2.78 4.78
CA VAL A 22 -1.50 2.00 5.09
C VAL A 22 -0.51 2.82 5.91
N LEU A 23 -0.26 4.08 5.53
CA LEU A 23 0.67 4.95 6.25
C LEU A 23 0.05 5.45 7.56
N GLY A 24 -1.16 6.00 7.48
CA GLY A 24 -1.89 6.56 8.61
C GLY A 24 -2.17 5.51 9.67
N GLY A 25 -2.71 4.34 9.30
CA GLY A 25 -2.99 3.27 10.25
C GLY A 25 -1.74 2.78 10.97
N ALA A 26 -0.61 2.64 10.25
CA ALA A 26 0.65 2.25 10.86
C ALA A 26 1.22 3.33 11.79
N ALA A 27 1.16 4.61 11.39
CA ALA A 27 1.66 5.72 12.18
C ALA A 27 0.79 6.01 13.41
N PHE A 28 -0.55 5.95 13.28
CA PHE A 28 -1.48 6.19 14.38
C PHE A 28 -1.38 5.11 15.47
N ALA A 29 -1.12 3.85 15.11
CA ALA A 29 -0.84 2.81 16.09
C ALA A 29 0.37 3.15 16.99
N LEU A 30 1.31 3.97 16.49
CA LEU A 30 2.52 4.40 17.21
C LEU A 30 2.34 5.71 18.00
N TRP A 31 1.23 6.45 17.86
CA TRP A 31 1.09 7.84 18.35
C TRP A 31 0.12 8.03 19.53
N PRO A 32 0.39 8.96 20.48
CA PRO A 32 1.70 9.45 20.93
C PRO A 32 2.40 8.44 21.86
N ALA A 33 1.65 7.45 22.34
CA ALA A 33 2.14 6.27 23.04
C ALA A 33 1.52 5.06 22.36
N PHE A 34 2.32 4.03 22.12
CA PHE A 34 1.89 2.81 21.46
C PHE A 34 0.77 2.13 22.26
N ARG A 35 -0.44 2.06 21.70
CA ARG A 35 -1.63 1.52 22.36
C ARG A 35 -2.02 0.17 21.78
N MET A 36 -1.67 -0.88 22.51
CA MET A 36 -2.00 -2.27 22.14
C MET A 36 -3.50 -2.51 21.95
N GLU A 37 -4.35 -1.79 22.70
CA GLU A 37 -5.80 -1.88 22.61
C GLU A 37 -6.34 -1.67 21.19
N TYR A 38 -5.67 -0.84 20.37
CA TYR A 38 -6.09 -0.57 18.99
C TYR A 38 -5.24 -1.28 17.94
N GLY A 39 -4.18 -1.99 18.33
CA GLY A 39 -3.23 -2.61 17.40
C GLY A 39 -3.92 -3.57 16.42
N HIS A 40 -4.85 -4.40 16.89
CA HIS A 40 -5.53 -5.35 16.02
C HIS A 40 -6.51 -4.67 15.04
N ALA A 41 -7.20 -3.62 15.47
CA ALA A 41 -8.09 -2.85 14.61
C ALA A 41 -7.29 -2.12 13.50
N PHE A 42 -6.19 -1.46 13.87
CA PHE A 42 -5.31 -0.81 12.90
C PHE A 42 -4.61 -1.81 11.98
N ALA A 43 -4.28 -3.00 12.45
CA ALA A 43 -3.75 -4.04 11.57
C ALA A 43 -4.77 -4.53 10.54
N TRP A 44 -6.04 -4.69 10.90
CA TRP A 44 -7.08 -4.99 9.92
C TRP A 44 -7.23 -3.87 8.90
N LEU A 45 -7.24 -2.61 9.34
CA LEU A 45 -7.25 -1.44 8.46
C LEU A 45 -6.07 -1.47 7.49
N VAL A 46 -4.85 -1.62 7.99
CA VAL A 46 -3.61 -1.64 7.19
C VAL A 46 -3.57 -2.85 6.25
N PHE A 47 -4.04 -4.02 6.68
CA PHE A 47 -4.09 -5.23 5.86
C PHE A 47 -5.04 -5.06 4.67
N LEU A 48 -6.27 -4.60 4.93
CA LEU A 48 -7.25 -4.33 3.89
C LEU A 48 -6.77 -3.22 2.95
N ALA A 49 -6.09 -2.20 3.48
CA ALA A 49 -5.54 -1.11 2.69
C ALA A 49 -4.39 -1.57 1.78
N TRP A 50 -3.49 -2.45 2.24
CA TRP A 50 -2.49 -3.08 1.37
C TRP A 50 -3.14 -3.93 0.28
N GLY A 51 -4.18 -4.70 0.63
CA GLY A 51 -4.97 -5.47 -0.34
C GLY A 51 -5.60 -4.56 -1.40
N ALA A 52 -6.20 -3.45 -0.99
CA ALA A 52 -6.77 -2.45 -1.89
C ALA A 52 -5.71 -1.81 -2.80
N GLN A 53 -4.50 -1.52 -2.29
CA GLN A 53 -3.38 -1.00 -3.08
C GLN A 53 -2.94 -1.96 -4.18
N ILE A 54 -2.81 -3.25 -3.85
CA ILE A 54 -2.42 -4.29 -4.81
C ILE A 54 -3.52 -4.45 -5.86
N ALA A 55 -4.78 -4.61 -5.43
CA ALA A 55 -5.91 -4.82 -6.34
C ALA A 55 -6.11 -3.63 -7.28
N SER A 56 -6.07 -2.40 -6.76
CA SER A 56 -6.19 -1.18 -7.58
C SER A 56 -5.00 -0.98 -8.52
N GLY A 57 -3.78 -1.34 -8.12
CA GLY A 57 -2.61 -1.32 -9.00
C GLY A 57 -2.72 -2.31 -10.17
N ILE A 58 -3.19 -3.53 -9.91
CA ILE A 58 -3.48 -4.52 -10.96
C ILE A 58 -4.60 -4.02 -11.87
N ALA A 59 -5.69 -3.52 -11.28
CA ALA A 59 -6.82 -2.98 -12.04
C ALA A 59 -6.40 -1.81 -12.93
N PHE A 60 -5.49 -0.94 -12.48
CA PHE A 60 -4.92 0.13 -13.29
C PHE A 60 -4.20 -0.43 -14.52
N GLY A 61 -3.30 -1.41 -14.33
CA GLY A 61 -2.58 -2.04 -15.44
C GLY A 61 -3.50 -2.74 -16.44
N LEU A 62 -4.49 -3.50 -15.96
CA LEU A 62 -5.47 -4.18 -16.82
C LEU A 62 -6.36 -3.20 -17.57
N THR A 63 -6.78 -2.11 -16.92
CA THR A 63 -7.60 -1.06 -17.56
C THR A 63 -6.81 -0.37 -18.66
N SER A 64 -5.54 -0.02 -18.41
CA SER A 64 -4.66 0.55 -19.43
C SER A 64 -4.46 -0.39 -20.61
N PHE A 65 -4.19 -1.67 -20.36
CA PHE A 65 -4.04 -2.65 -21.43
C PHE A 65 -5.33 -2.82 -22.24
N TYR A 66 -6.50 -2.83 -21.60
CA TYR A 66 -7.80 -2.96 -22.27
C TYR A 66 -8.10 -1.78 -23.21
N TYR A 67 -7.79 -0.55 -22.79
CA TYR A 67 -8.10 0.65 -23.60
C TYR A 67 -7.02 1.00 -24.64
N TYR A 68 -5.74 0.77 -24.32
CA TYR A 68 -4.61 1.18 -25.17
C TYR A 68 -3.93 0.04 -25.93
N GLY A 69 -4.21 -1.23 -25.58
CA GLY A 69 -3.61 -2.40 -26.23
C GLY A 69 -2.14 -2.65 -25.90
N GLU A 70 -1.52 -1.78 -25.11
CA GLU A 70 -0.11 -1.86 -24.72
C GLU A 70 0.04 -1.55 -23.22
N THR A 71 1.07 -2.11 -22.59
CA THR A 71 1.48 -1.67 -21.25
C THR A 71 2.10 -0.27 -21.33
N PRO A 72 1.99 0.57 -20.30
CA PRO A 72 2.60 1.91 -20.33
C PRO A 72 4.09 1.83 -20.67
N ASP A 73 4.57 2.66 -21.59
CA ASP A 73 6.00 2.81 -21.87
C ASP A 73 6.66 3.50 -20.67
N LEU A 74 7.30 2.69 -19.83
CA LEU A 74 7.90 3.14 -18.58
C LEU A 74 9.41 3.24 -18.77
N SER A 75 9.98 4.40 -18.45
CA SER A 75 11.42 4.55 -18.34
C SER A 75 12.01 3.53 -17.34
N ASN A 76 13.30 3.21 -17.49
CA ASN A 76 13.98 2.27 -16.57
C ASN A 76 13.84 2.67 -15.09
N ILE A 77 13.79 3.98 -14.80
CA ILE A 77 13.61 4.51 -13.44
C ILE A 77 12.17 4.25 -12.96
N ALA A 78 11.18 4.50 -13.81
CA ALA A 78 9.78 4.22 -13.49
C ALA A 78 9.54 2.72 -13.25
N MET A 79 10.15 1.85 -14.05
CA MET A 79 10.11 0.40 -13.84
C MET A 79 10.71 -0.03 -12.51
N ALA A 80 11.89 0.51 -12.15
CA ALA A 80 12.51 0.23 -10.85
C ALA A 80 11.64 0.73 -9.68
N ALA A 81 11.06 1.93 -9.80
CA ALA A 81 10.15 2.49 -8.80
C ALA A 81 8.88 1.63 -8.65
N LEU A 82 8.30 1.15 -9.75
CA LEU A 82 7.17 0.24 -9.73
C LEU A 82 7.53 -1.08 -9.01
N ALA A 83 8.68 -1.67 -9.32
CA ALA A 83 9.14 -2.90 -8.67
C ALA A 83 9.32 -2.73 -7.15
N ILE A 84 9.93 -1.62 -6.71
CA ILE A 84 10.09 -1.28 -5.29
C ILE A 84 8.71 -1.11 -4.62
N LYS A 85 7.79 -0.39 -5.27
CA LYS A 85 6.44 -0.18 -4.75
C LYS A 85 5.68 -1.51 -4.57
N VAL A 86 5.77 -2.41 -5.55
CA VAL A 86 5.15 -3.73 -5.51
C VAL A 86 5.78 -4.59 -4.41
N ALA A 87 7.10 -4.62 -4.30
CA ALA A 87 7.80 -5.36 -3.25
C ALA A 87 7.42 -4.86 -1.85
N ALA A 88 7.33 -3.54 -1.67
CA ALA A 88 6.87 -2.94 -0.42
C ALA A 88 5.41 -3.31 -0.11
N ALA A 89 4.53 -3.31 -1.11
CA ALA A 89 3.12 -3.67 -0.92
C ALA A 89 2.92 -5.14 -0.53
N ILE A 90 3.62 -6.06 -1.20
CA ILE A 90 3.58 -7.50 -0.86
C ILE A 90 4.14 -7.71 0.54
N SER A 91 5.29 -7.10 0.86
CA SER A 91 5.91 -7.21 2.18
C SER A 91 4.99 -6.67 3.28
N GLY A 92 4.35 -5.52 3.04
CA GLY A 92 3.42 -4.90 3.99
C GLY A 92 2.16 -5.76 4.20
N PHE A 93 1.61 -6.32 3.13
CA PHE A 93 0.47 -7.24 3.19
C PHE A 93 0.80 -8.49 4.00
N LEU A 94 1.92 -9.15 3.70
CA LEU A 94 2.37 -10.37 4.38
C LEU A 94 2.73 -10.10 5.84
N LEU A 95 3.45 -9.02 6.13
CA LEU A 95 3.81 -8.64 7.49
C LEU A 95 2.56 -8.37 8.34
N THR A 96 1.62 -7.59 7.82
CA THR A 96 0.36 -7.30 8.54
C THR A 96 -0.49 -8.56 8.72
N GLY A 97 -0.57 -9.41 7.69
CA GLY A 97 -1.26 -10.70 7.77
C GLY A 97 -0.65 -11.62 8.82
N SER A 98 0.69 -11.69 8.89
CA SER A 98 1.39 -12.48 9.91
C SER A 98 1.09 -11.99 11.33
N TYR A 99 1.01 -10.68 11.52
CA TYR A 99 0.60 -10.07 12.78
C TYR A 99 -0.88 -10.34 13.10
N LEU A 100 -1.78 -10.32 12.12
CA LEU A 100 -3.19 -10.65 12.37
C LEU A 100 -3.39 -12.11 12.82
N VAL A 101 -2.59 -13.05 12.30
CA VAL A 101 -2.68 -14.47 12.64
C VAL A 101 -2.01 -14.78 13.99
N ARG A 102 -0.83 -14.23 14.26
CA ARG A 102 0.03 -14.64 15.40
C ARG A 102 0.36 -13.52 16.38
N GLY A 103 0.04 -12.27 16.06
CA GLY A 103 0.51 -11.09 16.78
C GLY A 103 0.00 -10.96 18.22
N ARG A 104 -1.03 -11.72 18.62
CA ARG A 104 -1.51 -11.77 20.01
C ARG A 104 -0.51 -12.43 20.96
N GLU A 105 0.35 -13.30 20.44
CA GLU A 105 1.37 -14.01 21.21
C GLU A 105 2.70 -13.25 21.26
N TRP A 106 2.81 -12.12 20.52
CA TRP A 106 4.06 -11.42 20.36
C TRP A 106 4.36 -10.48 21.54
N PRO A 107 5.64 -10.36 21.94
CA PRO A 107 6.05 -9.34 22.88
C PRO A 107 5.69 -7.93 22.39
N SER A 108 5.45 -7.02 23.33
CA SER A 108 5.03 -5.66 22.98
C SER A 108 6.02 -4.90 22.10
N LEU A 109 7.31 -5.17 22.31
CA LEU A 109 8.39 -4.63 21.49
C LEU A 109 8.33 -5.13 20.04
N SER A 110 8.04 -6.42 19.83
CA SER A 110 7.93 -7.01 18.49
C SER A 110 6.74 -6.45 17.71
N VAL A 111 5.61 -6.23 18.39
CA VAL A 111 4.45 -5.57 17.77
C VAL A 111 4.78 -4.12 17.41
N LYS A 112 5.44 -3.37 18.29
CA LYS A 112 5.89 -2.01 17.98
C LYS A 112 6.80 -1.97 16.74
N HIS A 113 7.81 -2.86 16.69
CA HIS A 113 8.70 -2.96 15.53
C HIS A 113 7.95 -3.34 14.25
N THR A 114 6.90 -4.14 14.35
CA THR A 114 6.03 -4.49 13.22
C THR A 114 5.34 -3.25 12.67
N PHE A 115 4.71 -2.44 13.51
CA PHE A 115 4.07 -1.19 13.06
C PHE A 115 5.08 -0.16 12.53
N GLN A 116 6.29 -0.09 13.10
CA GLN A 116 7.37 0.73 12.55
C GLN A 116 7.81 0.24 11.16
N GLY A 117 7.95 -1.07 10.98
CA GLY A 117 8.23 -1.67 9.68
C GLY A 117 7.14 -1.40 8.65
N LEU A 118 5.86 -1.50 9.05
CA LEU A 118 4.72 -1.17 8.20
C LEU A 118 4.72 0.31 7.79
N ALA A 119 5.01 1.23 8.71
CA ALA A 119 5.13 2.64 8.40
C ALA A 119 6.29 2.92 7.43
N ALA A 120 7.44 2.26 7.62
CA ALA A 120 8.58 2.38 6.72
C ALA A 120 8.26 1.85 5.31
N LEU A 121 7.63 0.68 5.21
CA LEU A 121 7.19 0.10 3.93
C LEU A 121 6.18 1.00 3.22
N ALA A 122 5.23 1.60 3.96
CA ALA A 122 4.28 2.56 3.41
C ALA A 122 4.98 3.82 2.88
N ALA A 123 5.94 4.38 3.63
CA ALA A 123 6.72 5.53 3.20
C ALA A 123 7.58 5.24 1.95
N ILE A 124 8.20 4.07 1.89
CA ILE A 124 8.95 3.59 0.71
C ILE A 124 8.01 3.49 -0.50
N ALA A 125 6.85 2.86 -0.33
CA ALA A 125 5.87 2.70 -1.41
C ALA A 125 5.35 4.04 -1.94
N LEU A 126 5.11 5.02 -1.05
CA LEU A 126 4.67 6.37 -1.44
C LEU A 126 5.77 7.15 -2.15
N THR A 127 7.00 7.04 -1.66
CA THR A 127 8.17 7.65 -2.32
C THR A 127 8.34 7.06 -3.71
N ALA A 128 8.31 5.74 -3.83
CA ALA A 128 8.40 5.05 -5.11
C ALA A 128 7.25 5.44 -6.04
N ALA A 129 6.02 5.61 -5.53
CA ALA A 129 4.88 6.08 -6.32
C ALA A 129 5.09 7.49 -6.87
N ALA A 130 5.72 8.39 -6.10
CA ALA A 130 6.04 9.74 -6.57
C ALA A 130 7.06 9.71 -7.72
N PHE A 131 8.12 8.91 -7.59
CA PHE A 131 9.10 8.72 -8.67
C PHE A 131 8.50 8.06 -9.90
N LEU A 132 7.70 7.00 -9.72
CA LEU A 132 6.96 6.36 -10.80
C LEU A 132 6.16 7.40 -11.58
N ARG A 133 5.38 8.25 -10.90
CA ARG A 133 4.55 9.29 -11.54
C ARG A 133 5.36 10.38 -12.24
N TRP A 134 6.57 10.67 -11.78
CA TRP A 134 7.44 11.67 -12.41
C TRP A 134 8.10 11.15 -13.69
N PHE A 135 8.38 9.86 -13.75
CA PHE A 135 9.16 9.21 -14.82
C PHE A 135 8.30 8.32 -15.76
N SER A 136 6.99 8.31 -15.57
CA SER A 136 5.95 7.72 -16.43
C SER A 136 5.27 8.81 -17.24
#